data_AF-A0A822FTI7-F1
#
_entry.id   AF-A0A822FTI7-F1
#
_cell.length_a   1.000
_cell.length_b   1.000
_cell.length_c   1.000
_cell.angle_alpha   90.00
_cell.angle_beta   90.00
_cell.angle_gamma   90.00
#
_symmetry.space_group_name_H-M   'P 1'
#
loop_
_entity.id
_entity.type
_entity.pdbx_description
1 polymer ?
#
loop_
_entity_poly.entity_id
_entity_poly.type
_entity_poly.pdbx_seq_one_letter_code
_entity_poly.pdbx_strand_id
1 'polypeptide(L)'
;FTQQIPELLAYIFAVWTLKNTQHYNTLRGIEAAQTYLLIPHVGQVVTVFRLLGIGYESHRVIGSCSLINNLVQIGTGEGKSVVLAITACVFALIGVDVNCSCYSEVLSTRDKQDFASVFQALGIEDRIEYSTFNKLCEQFLNEQCNIREKVSNMIVNNNIALTTVDTRIRIRPKVLLIDEVDVFLSDEFYGGMYTPTVYLKNPSIKTLLDSIWHAKPLKTLNSVKALPAYKTCATQFSNWISLFDEAIQDMLGALKSFECSTYVVQDDKIAYVEGESIVDNVVRGYDTVWAYYFENEKGKISKISLETNVGIIINCGTFSYAEMPHDFAYIAGVTGTLKTLAKPETRILKNVYNICKNTYMPSVFGKNNDLEWVLGSTWKEKLSKISDAKLYEAINNSRTMLYESKCDAKNLGIEQRKRDHKDSKDFMNALSTGDMES
;
A
#
# COMPACT_ATOMS: atom_id res chain seq x y z
N PHE A 1 21.04 18.37 -19.19
CA PHE A 1 19.94 17.69 -18.51
C PHE A 1 18.74 18.62 -18.32
N THR A 2 18.74 19.55 -17.34
CA THR A 2 17.57 20.40 -17.00
C THR A 2 16.96 21.21 -18.15
N GLN A 3 17.75 21.66 -19.12
CA GLN A 3 17.25 22.40 -20.30
C GLN A 3 16.46 21.53 -21.30
N GLN A 4 16.70 20.21 -21.33
CA GLN A 4 16.05 19.28 -22.26
C GLN A 4 14.81 18.62 -21.64
N ILE A 5 14.64 18.72 -20.32
CA ILE A 5 13.52 18.10 -19.60
C ILE A 5 12.16 18.61 -20.08
N PRO A 6 11.94 19.92 -20.33
CA PRO A 6 10.65 20.38 -20.84
C PRO A 6 10.25 19.73 -22.19
N GLU A 7 11.22 19.60 -23.10
CA GLU A 7 11.00 18.94 -24.40
C GLU A 7 10.72 17.44 -24.22
N LEU A 8 11.52 16.77 -23.38
CA LEU A 8 11.30 15.36 -23.05
C LEU A 8 9.91 15.12 -22.45
N LEU A 9 9.49 15.96 -21.49
CA LEU A 9 8.16 15.87 -20.91
C LEU A 9 7.07 16.06 -21.95
N ALA A 10 7.23 17.00 -22.88
CA ALA A 10 6.28 17.20 -23.96
C ALA A 10 6.10 15.93 -24.80
N TYR A 11 7.19 15.23 -25.14
CA TYR A 11 7.12 13.95 -25.85
C TYR A 11 6.46 12.85 -25.01
N ILE A 12 6.82 12.70 -23.74
CA ILE A 12 6.22 11.67 -22.86
C ILE A 12 4.70 11.92 -22.72
N PHE A 13 4.29 13.17 -22.47
CA PHE A 13 2.88 13.53 -22.38
C PHE A 13 2.15 13.31 -23.72
N ALA A 14 2.78 13.63 -24.85
CA ALA A 14 2.19 13.34 -26.16
C ALA A 14 1.95 11.83 -26.36
N VAL A 15 2.89 10.98 -25.97
CA VAL A 15 2.71 9.51 -25.99
C VAL A 15 1.56 9.10 -25.06
N TRP A 16 1.51 9.63 -23.84
CA TRP A 16 0.42 9.37 -22.89
C TRP A 16 -0.94 9.75 -23.46
N THR A 17 -1.08 10.93 -24.05
CA THR A 17 -2.30 11.38 -24.74
C THR A 17 -2.67 10.41 -25.87
N LEU A 18 -1.72 10.05 -26.74
CA LEU A 18 -1.97 9.17 -27.90
C LEU A 18 -2.41 7.76 -27.49
N LYS A 19 -1.84 7.22 -26.41
CA LYS A 19 -2.23 5.91 -25.86
C LYS A 19 -3.60 5.89 -25.22
N ASN A 20 -4.13 7.05 -24.84
CA ASN A 20 -5.44 7.19 -24.20
C ASN A 20 -6.51 7.81 -25.12
N THR A 21 -6.38 7.64 -26.44
CA THR A 21 -7.32 8.21 -27.43
C THR A 21 -8.63 7.43 -27.61
N GLN A 22 -8.92 6.39 -26.82
CA GLN A 22 -10.06 5.50 -27.03
C GLN A 22 -11.41 6.26 -27.03
N HIS A 23 -11.62 7.14 -26.06
CA HIS A 23 -12.82 7.98 -25.98
C HIS A 23 -12.88 9.00 -27.12
N TYR A 24 -11.75 9.63 -27.45
CA TYR A 24 -11.64 10.53 -28.60
C TYR A 24 -12.03 9.85 -29.92
N ASN A 25 -11.50 8.65 -30.17
CA ASN A 25 -11.72 7.90 -31.40
C ASN A 25 -13.17 7.44 -31.54
N THR A 26 -13.82 7.09 -30.42
CA THR A 26 -15.23 6.65 -30.39
C THR A 26 -16.20 7.80 -30.70
N LEU A 27 -15.81 9.05 -30.40
CA LEU A 27 -16.64 10.25 -30.56
C LEU A 27 -16.24 11.11 -31.77
N ARG A 28 -15.44 10.56 -32.70
CA ARG A 28 -15.03 11.25 -33.93
C ARG A 28 -16.27 11.68 -34.73
N GLY A 29 -16.36 12.98 -35.05
CA GLY A 29 -17.45 13.57 -35.84
C GLY A 29 -18.44 14.43 -35.04
N ILE A 30 -18.29 14.51 -33.72
CA ILE A 30 -19.03 15.45 -32.86
C ILE A 30 -18.15 16.69 -32.63
N GLU A 31 -18.71 17.90 -32.70
CA GLU A 31 -17.98 19.20 -32.63
C GLU A 31 -17.09 19.39 -31.39
N ALA A 32 -17.25 18.56 -30.36
CA ALA A 32 -16.46 18.57 -29.13
C ALA A 32 -15.33 17.51 -29.08
N ALA A 33 -14.91 16.90 -30.18
CA ALA A 33 -13.92 15.81 -30.14
C ALA A 33 -12.64 16.16 -29.35
N GLN A 34 -12.13 17.39 -29.41
CA GLN A 34 -10.92 17.81 -28.69
C GLN A 34 -11.04 17.78 -27.15
N THR A 35 -12.24 17.83 -26.57
CA THR A 35 -12.42 17.77 -25.09
C THR A 35 -12.19 16.39 -24.49
N TYR A 36 -11.97 15.36 -25.32
CA TYR A 36 -11.77 13.98 -24.88
C TYR A 36 -10.32 13.50 -24.95
N LEU A 37 -9.38 14.38 -25.30
CA LEU A 37 -7.96 14.08 -25.21
C LEU A 37 -7.47 14.36 -23.79
N LEU A 38 -6.75 13.41 -23.20
CA LEU A 38 -6.05 13.64 -21.95
C LEU A 38 -4.88 14.60 -22.19
N ILE A 39 -4.88 15.73 -21.50
CA ILE A 39 -3.84 16.77 -21.58
C ILE A 39 -3.35 17.02 -20.16
N PRO A 40 -2.04 17.16 -19.92
CA PRO A 40 -1.55 17.44 -18.59
C PRO A 40 -2.00 18.81 -18.10
N HIS A 41 -2.44 18.89 -16.85
CA HIS A 41 -2.67 20.17 -16.20
C HIS A 41 -1.34 20.85 -15.89
N VAL A 42 -1.27 22.18 -15.95
CA VAL A 42 -0.03 22.94 -15.64
C VAL A 42 0.52 22.61 -14.26
N GLY A 43 -0.35 22.35 -13.29
CA GLY A 43 0.03 21.91 -11.95
C GLY A 43 0.80 20.58 -11.95
N GLN A 44 0.39 19.62 -12.77
CA GLN A 44 1.07 18.33 -12.89
C GLN A 44 2.47 18.51 -13.49
N VAL A 45 2.60 19.32 -14.55
CA VAL A 45 3.90 19.63 -15.18
C VAL A 45 4.85 20.30 -14.19
N VAL A 46 4.38 21.33 -13.47
CA VAL A 46 5.17 22.02 -12.45
C VAL A 46 5.57 21.07 -11.33
N THR A 47 4.69 20.15 -10.94
CA THR A 47 5.01 19.16 -9.91
C THR A 47 6.13 18.24 -10.37
N VAL A 48 6.09 17.72 -11.60
CA VAL A 48 7.17 16.89 -12.14
C VAL A 48 8.50 17.67 -12.14
N PHE A 49 8.50 18.95 -12.52
CA PHE A 49 9.69 19.78 -12.40
C PHE A 49 10.20 19.88 -10.96
N ARG A 50 9.32 20.07 -9.99
CA ARG A 50 9.69 20.18 -8.58
C ARG A 50 10.24 18.87 -8.01
N LEU A 51 9.66 17.73 -8.39
CA LEU A 51 10.22 16.42 -8.07
C LEU A 51 11.62 16.28 -8.68
N LEU A 52 11.84 16.70 -9.93
CA LEU A 52 13.16 16.67 -10.57
C LEU A 52 14.14 17.76 -10.07
N GLY A 53 13.80 18.51 -9.01
CA GLY A 53 14.64 19.58 -8.46
C GLY A 53 14.75 20.83 -9.34
N ILE A 54 13.90 20.97 -10.35
CA ILE A 54 13.89 22.08 -11.30
C ILE A 54 13.13 23.27 -10.70
N GLY A 55 13.66 24.48 -10.93
CA GLY A 55 13.05 25.73 -10.50
C GLY A 55 13.33 26.12 -9.05
N TYR A 56 14.20 25.40 -8.34
CA TYR A 56 14.77 25.89 -7.09
C TYR A 56 15.96 26.82 -7.39
N GLU A 57 16.01 27.97 -6.71
CA GLU A 57 17.17 28.83 -6.76
C GLU A 57 18.40 28.05 -6.29
N SER A 58 19.44 28.08 -7.10
CA SER A 58 20.59 27.23 -6.90
C SER A 58 21.33 27.66 -5.63
N HIS A 59 21.33 26.82 -4.59
CA HIS A 59 22.55 26.71 -3.79
C HIS A 59 23.57 25.99 -4.67
N ARG A 60 24.20 26.75 -5.59
CA ARG A 60 25.41 26.32 -6.29
C ARG A 60 26.49 26.17 -5.24
N VAL A 61 26.54 25.03 -4.57
CA VAL A 61 27.83 24.54 -4.10
C VAL A 61 28.61 24.27 -5.37
N ILE A 62 29.64 25.08 -5.59
CA ILE A 62 30.58 24.97 -6.70
C ILE A 62 31.09 23.52 -6.69
N GLY A 63 30.67 22.71 -7.68
CA GLY A 63 31.19 21.35 -7.88
C GLY A 63 30.20 20.18 -7.75
N SER A 64 28.94 20.36 -7.32
CA SER A 64 27.96 19.26 -7.32
C SER A 64 26.60 19.66 -7.91
N CYS A 65 26.31 19.17 -9.12
CA CYS A 65 24.94 19.11 -9.66
C CYS A 65 24.19 17.94 -9.00
N SER A 66 24.01 18.00 -7.68
CA SER A 66 23.31 16.93 -6.95
C SER A 66 21.80 17.12 -7.09
N LEU A 67 21.11 16.09 -7.58
CA LEU A 67 19.67 15.98 -7.50
C LEU A 67 19.28 15.93 -6.00
N ILE A 68 18.38 16.82 -5.56
CA ILE A 68 18.00 16.95 -4.15
C ILE A 68 16.67 16.26 -3.87
N ASN A 69 16.56 15.49 -2.79
CA ASN A 69 15.33 14.77 -2.46
C ASN A 69 14.20 15.77 -2.17
N ASN A 70 13.05 15.61 -2.85
CA ASN A 70 11.95 16.58 -2.84
C ASN A 70 10.60 15.91 -2.67
N LEU A 71 9.72 16.57 -1.92
CA LEU A 71 8.32 16.17 -1.82
C LEU A 71 7.40 17.28 -2.32
N VAL A 72 6.28 16.89 -2.91
CA VAL A 72 5.28 17.83 -3.40
C VAL A 72 3.89 17.47 -2.90
N GLN A 73 3.21 18.43 -2.29
CA GLN A 73 1.80 18.28 -1.94
C GLN A 73 0.92 18.56 -3.15
N ILE A 74 0.04 17.61 -3.47
CA ILE A 74 -0.97 17.69 -4.52
C ILE A 74 -2.29 17.17 -3.95
N GLY A 75 -3.39 17.86 -4.22
CA GLY A 75 -4.70 17.48 -3.70
C GLY A 75 -5.20 16.14 -4.25
N THR A 76 -6.15 15.54 -3.53
CA THR A 76 -6.84 14.33 -3.99
C THR A 76 -7.56 14.59 -5.30
N GLY A 77 -7.45 13.67 -6.25
CA GLY A 77 -8.06 13.80 -7.58
C GLY A 77 -7.33 14.72 -8.56
N GLU A 78 -6.22 15.37 -8.18
CA GLU A 78 -5.49 16.28 -9.06
C GLU A 78 -4.44 15.57 -9.95
N GLY A 79 -4.36 14.24 -9.86
CA GLY A 79 -3.54 13.39 -10.73
C GLY A 79 -2.15 13.06 -10.20
N LYS A 80 -2.04 12.68 -8.92
CA LYS A 80 -0.80 12.15 -8.30
C LYS A 80 -0.19 11.01 -9.12
N SER A 81 -1.01 10.03 -9.53
CA SER A 81 -0.60 8.91 -10.38
C SER A 81 0.06 9.34 -11.70
N VAL A 82 -0.50 10.36 -12.38
CA VAL A 82 0.08 10.92 -13.62
C VAL A 82 1.46 11.51 -13.35
N VAL A 83 1.59 12.32 -12.29
CA VAL A 83 2.88 12.93 -11.93
C VAL A 83 3.93 11.86 -11.66
N LEU A 84 3.60 10.85 -10.86
CA LEU A 84 4.54 9.79 -10.50
C LEU A 84 4.96 8.98 -11.74
N ALA A 85 4.01 8.56 -12.58
CA ALA A 85 4.30 7.80 -13.79
C ALA A 85 5.19 8.56 -14.78
N ILE A 86 4.90 9.84 -15.00
CA ILE A 86 5.68 10.67 -15.92
C ILE A 86 7.07 10.96 -15.37
N THR A 87 7.19 11.17 -14.05
CA THR A 87 8.49 11.31 -13.37
C THR A 87 9.30 10.02 -13.49
N ALA A 88 8.66 8.86 -13.32
CA ALA A 88 9.27 7.55 -13.52
C ALA A 88 9.77 7.37 -14.96
N CYS A 89 8.99 7.78 -15.97
CA CYS A 89 9.42 7.76 -17.36
C CYS A 89 10.71 8.55 -17.58
N VAL A 90 10.83 9.75 -16.99
CA VAL A 90 12.03 10.58 -17.12
C VAL A 90 13.25 9.87 -16.54
N PHE A 91 13.16 9.32 -15.33
CA PHE A 91 14.25 8.59 -14.69
C PHE A 91 14.64 7.32 -15.45
N ALA A 92 13.65 6.54 -15.90
CA ALA A 92 13.89 5.31 -16.65
C ALA A 92 14.55 5.57 -18.01
N LEU A 93 14.17 6.64 -18.73
CA LEU A 93 14.77 7.02 -19.99
C LEU A 93 16.25 7.46 -19.86
N ILE A 94 16.66 7.98 -18.70
CA ILE A 94 18.07 8.28 -18.41
C ILE A 94 18.87 7.08 -17.85
N GLY A 95 18.26 5.89 -17.78
CA GLY A 95 18.94 4.65 -17.40
C GLY A 95 18.97 4.36 -15.91
N VAL A 96 18.02 4.91 -15.16
CA VAL A 96 17.85 4.69 -13.71
C VAL A 96 16.67 3.75 -13.49
N ASP A 97 16.80 2.81 -12.55
CA ASP A 97 15.69 1.93 -12.18
C ASP A 97 14.79 2.65 -11.16
N VAL A 98 13.47 2.57 -11.32
CA VAL A 98 12.51 3.36 -10.54
C VAL A 98 11.54 2.46 -9.80
N ASN A 99 11.45 2.62 -8.49
CA ASN A 99 10.43 2.02 -7.65
C ASN A 99 9.39 3.07 -7.27
N CYS A 100 8.17 2.91 -7.78
CA CYS A 100 6.98 3.65 -7.37
C CYS A 100 6.28 2.85 -6.27
N SER A 101 6.32 3.34 -5.03
CA SER A 101 5.79 2.62 -3.88
C SER A 101 4.61 3.33 -3.24
N CYS A 102 3.58 2.56 -2.93
CA CYS A 102 2.40 3.01 -2.20
C CYS A 102 2.01 1.98 -1.13
N TYR A 103 1.02 2.26 -0.29
CA TYR A 103 0.56 1.29 0.71
C TYR A 103 -0.37 0.22 0.11
N SER A 104 -1.19 0.56 -0.89
CA SER A 104 -2.25 -0.32 -1.43
C SER A 104 -1.80 -1.10 -2.67
N GLU A 105 -1.94 -2.42 -2.64
CA GLU A 105 -1.67 -3.28 -3.80
C GLU A 105 -2.62 -3.00 -4.98
N VAL A 106 -3.89 -2.70 -4.69
CA VAL A 106 -4.89 -2.37 -5.71
C VAL A 106 -4.52 -1.08 -6.43
N LEU A 107 -4.17 -0.02 -5.68
CA LEU A 107 -3.76 1.26 -6.27
C LEU A 107 -2.47 1.12 -7.08
N SER A 108 -1.48 0.41 -6.55
CA SER A 108 -0.22 0.13 -7.24
C SER A 108 -0.44 -0.60 -8.57
N THR A 109 -1.27 -1.64 -8.55
CA THR A 109 -1.56 -2.47 -9.73
C THR A 109 -2.34 -1.69 -10.77
N ARG A 110 -3.35 -0.91 -10.35
CA ARG A 110 -4.11 -0.02 -11.22
C ARG A 110 -3.17 0.96 -11.93
N ASP A 111 -2.35 1.68 -11.17
CA ASP A 111 -1.46 2.69 -11.75
C ASP A 111 -0.43 2.07 -12.71
N LYS A 112 0.10 0.88 -12.38
CA LYS A 112 0.97 0.14 -13.30
C LYS A 112 0.25 -0.18 -14.61
N GLN A 113 -0.98 -0.67 -14.55
CA GLN A 113 -1.77 -1.07 -15.71
C GLN A 113 -2.16 0.14 -16.58
N ASP A 114 -2.59 1.23 -15.95
CA ASP A 114 -3.00 2.46 -16.63
C ASP A 114 -1.86 3.06 -17.47
N PHE A 115 -0.61 2.92 -17.02
CA PHE A 115 0.57 3.45 -17.72
C PHE A 115 1.41 2.41 -18.48
N ALA A 116 1.08 1.11 -18.39
CA ALA A 116 1.85 0.04 -19.04
C ALA A 116 2.05 0.29 -20.54
N SER A 117 1.00 0.73 -21.24
CA SER A 117 1.06 1.00 -22.69
C SER A 117 2.00 2.17 -23.05
N VAL A 118 2.21 3.11 -22.13
CA VAL A 118 3.16 4.23 -22.28
C VAL A 118 4.58 3.71 -22.03
N PHE A 119 4.78 2.95 -20.95
CA PHE A 119 6.10 2.38 -20.61
C PHE A 119 6.61 1.45 -21.72
N GLN A 120 5.73 0.61 -22.29
CA GLN A 120 6.03 -0.26 -23.43
C GLN A 120 6.41 0.54 -24.68
N ALA A 121 5.65 1.59 -24.99
CA ALA A 121 5.93 2.42 -26.16
C ALA A 121 7.27 3.17 -26.06
N LEU A 122 7.68 3.50 -24.83
CA LEU A 122 8.97 4.13 -24.55
C LEU A 122 10.11 3.12 -24.35
N GLY A 123 9.82 1.81 -24.29
CA GLY A 123 10.81 0.75 -24.10
C GLY A 123 11.48 0.77 -22.72
N ILE A 124 10.72 1.12 -21.67
CA ILE A 124 11.21 1.34 -20.30
C ILE A 124 10.43 0.58 -19.23
N GLU A 125 9.49 -0.29 -19.63
CA GLU A 125 8.64 -1.06 -18.71
C GLU A 125 9.46 -1.92 -17.74
N ASP A 126 10.59 -2.47 -18.18
CA ASP A 126 11.51 -3.28 -17.37
C ASP A 126 12.27 -2.47 -16.31
N ARG A 127 12.19 -1.14 -16.34
CA ARG A 127 12.88 -0.22 -15.42
C ARG A 127 11.96 0.44 -14.41
N ILE A 128 10.65 0.26 -14.53
CA ILE A 128 9.66 0.91 -13.67
C ILE A 128 8.86 -0.15 -12.94
N GLU A 129 9.03 -0.18 -11.63
CA GLU A 129 8.33 -1.09 -10.76
C GLU A 129 7.32 -0.33 -9.90
N TYR A 130 6.06 -0.78 -9.94
CA TYR A 130 5.03 -0.37 -9.02
C TYR A 130 4.81 -1.51 -8.01
N SER A 131 4.98 -1.20 -6.73
CA SER A 131 4.81 -2.19 -5.66
C SER A 131 4.31 -1.54 -4.36
N THR A 132 3.97 -2.38 -3.38
CA THR A 132 3.71 -1.90 -2.01
C THR A 132 5.01 -1.78 -1.22
N PHE A 133 5.01 -1.06 -0.08
CA PHE A 133 6.18 -1.04 0.82
C PHE A 133 6.60 -2.45 1.25
N ASN A 134 5.65 -3.35 1.53
CA ASN A 134 5.93 -4.74 1.89
C ASN A 134 6.65 -5.49 0.75
N LYS A 135 6.16 -5.35 -0.48
CA LYS A 135 6.78 -5.98 -1.66
C LYS A 135 8.15 -5.39 -1.95
N LEU A 136 8.32 -4.08 -1.77
CA LEU A 136 9.61 -3.42 -1.94
C LEU A 136 10.62 -3.96 -0.91
N CYS A 137 10.28 -4.00 0.38
CA CYS A 137 11.13 -4.62 1.40
C CYS A 137 11.45 -6.09 1.10
N GLU A 138 10.46 -6.87 0.68
CA GLU A 138 10.66 -8.26 0.27
C GLU A 138 11.69 -8.38 -0.87
N GLN A 139 11.66 -7.47 -1.85
CA GLN A 139 12.62 -7.45 -2.93
C GLN A 139 14.02 -7.12 -2.43
N PHE A 140 14.17 -6.06 -1.63
CA PHE A 140 15.45 -5.67 -1.04
C PHE A 140 16.11 -6.81 -0.26
N LEU A 141 15.34 -7.50 0.58
CA LEU A 141 15.84 -8.62 1.36
C LEU A 141 16.27 -9.80 0.51
N ASN A 142 15.59 -10.00 -0.63
CA ASN A 142 15.87 -11.13 -1.51
C ASN A 142 16.83 -10.80 -2.66
N GLU A 143 17.39 -9.59 -2.74
CA GLU A 143 18.33 -9.20 -3.80
C GLU A 143 19.54 -10.13 -3.89
N GLN A 144 20.04 -10.57 -2.73
CA GLN A 144 21.21 -11.43 -2.64
C GLN A 144 20.85 -12.90 -2.51
N CYS A 145 19.72 -13.23 -1.87
CA CYS A 145 19.27 -14.60 -1.72
C CYS A 145 17.80 -14.68 -1.28
N ASN A 146 17.08 -15.74 -1.66
CA ASN A 146 15.76 -15.99 -1.10
C ASN A 146 15.87 -16.40 0.39
N ILE A 147 15.55 -15.48 1.30
CA ILE A 147 15.76 -15.66 2.74
C ILE A 147 14.90 -16.80 3.31
N ARG A 148 13.65 -16.93 2.86
CA ARG A 148 12.71 -17.97 3.31
C ARG A 148 13.19 -19.36 2.91
N GLU A 149 13.62 -19.51 1.66
CA GLU A 149 14.19 -20.78 1.17
C GLU A 149 15.46 -21.14 1.91
N LYS A 150 16.34 -20.17 2.18
CA LYS A 150 17.59 -20.41 2.92
C LYS A 150 17.34 -20.85 4.36
N VAL A 151 16.47 -20.16 5.09
CA VAL A 151 16.09 -20.54 6.46
C VAL A 151 15.43 -21.92 6.47
N SER A 152 14.51 -22.19 5.53
CA SER A 152 13.87 -23.51 5.41
C SER A 152 14.90 -24.62 5.15
N ASN A 153 15.81 -24.40 4.20
CA ASN A 153 16.86 -25.38 3.88
C ASN A 153 17.84 -25.60 5.04
N MET A 154 18.15 -24.56 5.80
CA MET A 154 19.00 -24.66 6.98
C MET A 154 18.36 -25.57 8.05
N ILE A 155 17.06 -25.45 8.26
CA ILE A 155 16.36 -26.23 9.30
C ILE A 155 16.06 -27.65 8.81
N VAL A 156 15.54 -27.80 7.59
CA VAL A 156 15.10 -29.10 7.05
C VAL A 156 16.28 -29.98 6.67
N ASN A 157 17.32 -29.41 6.05
CA ASN A 157 18.44 -30.17 5.50
C ASN A 157 19.74 -30.00 6.31
N ASN A 158 19.74 -29.24 7.41
CA ASN A 158 20.95 -28.85 8.15
C ASN A 158 22.01 -28.19 7.25
N ASN A 159 21.58 -27.53 6.17
CA ASN A 159 22.48 -26.88 5.24
C ASN A 159 22.77 -25.45 5.70
N ILE A 160 23.88 -25.29 6.42
CA ILE A 160 24.32 -24.00 7.01
C ILE A 160 25.21 -23.21 6.04
N ALA A 161 25.51 -23.76 4.85
CA ALA A 161 26.39 -23.10 3.90
C ALA A 161 25.72 -21.85 3.28
N LEU A 162 26.23 -20.67 3.65
CA LEU A 162 25.94 -19.42 2.96
C LEU A 162 26.78 -19.38 1.68
N THR A 163 26.20 -19.83 0.57
CA THR A 163 26.75 -19.55 -0.76
C THR A 163 26.63 -18.05 -1.01
N THR A 164 27.74 -17.32 -0.92
CA THR A 164 27.80 -15.92 -1.35
C THR A 164 27.50 -15.87 -2.84
N VAL A 165 26.43 -15.19 -3.22
CA VAL A 165 26.15 -14.94 -4.62
C VAL A 165 27.15 -13.86 -5.08
N ASP A 166 28.10 -14.26 -5.93
CA ASP A 166 29.06 -13.34 -6.54
C ASP A 166 28.32 -12.51 -7.60
N THR A 167 27.57 -11.51 -7.13
CA THR A 167 26.83 -10.60 -8.00
C THR A 167 27.78 -9.50 -8.47
N ARG A 168 28.54 -9.80 -9.53
CA ARG A 168 29.05 -8.76 -10.44
C ARG A 168 27.90 -8.16 -11.26
N ILE A 169 26.75 -7.91 -10.62
CA ILE A 169 25.62 -7.24 -11.23
C ILE A 169 25.99 -5.77 -11.25
N ARG A 170 25.88 -5.17 -12.44
CA ARG A 170 26.12 -3.75 -12.64
C ARG A 170 25.04 -2.99 -11.85
N ILE A 171 25.36 -2.57 -10.61
CA ILE A 171 24.43 -1.85 -9.74
C ILE A 171 24.08 -0.54 -10.45
N ARG A 172 22.85 -0.48 -10.96
CA ARG A 172 22.29 0.75 -11.50
C ARG A 172 21.80 1.60 -10.32
N PRO A 173 21.87 2.94 -10.42
CA PRO A 173 21.21 3.78 -9.44
C PRO A 173 19.71 3.48 -9.42
N LYS A 174 19.13 3.50 -8.22
CA LYS A 174 17.69 3.33 -7.99
C LYS A 174 17.08 4.64 -7.47
N VAL A 175 15.86 4.93 -7.93
CA VAL A 175 15.02 6.04 -7.45
C VAL A 175 13.80 5.48 -6.74
N LEU A 176 13.47 6.02 -5.57
CA LEU A 176 12.22 5.77 -4.87
C LEU A 176 11.26 6.94 -5.09
N LEU A 177 10.10 6.65 -5.66
CA LEU A 177 8.97 7.56 -5.79
C LEU A 177 7.84 7.10 -4.86
N ILE A 178 7.58 7.85 -3.80
CA ILE A 178 6.60 7.49 -2.77
C ILE A 178 5.26 8.18 -3.06
N ASP A 179 4.19 7.40 -3.18
CA ASP A 179 2.82 7.90 -3.11
C ASP A 179 2.32 7.90 -1.67
N GLU A 180 1.57 8.94 -1.30
CA GLU A 180 1.09 9.21 0.06
C GLU A 180 2.20 9.08 1.11
N VAL A 181 3.20 9.97 1.02
CA VAL A 181 4.35 10.03 1.93
C VAL A 181 3.97 10.09 3.42
N ASP A 182 2.83 10.68 3.74
CA ASP A 182 2.27 10.70 5.09
C ASP A 182 1.94 9.29 5.62
N VAL A 183 1.42 8.41 4.75
CA VAL A 183 1.18 7.00 5.11
C VAL A 183 2.50 6.29 5.39
N PHE A 184 3.55 6.56 4.62
CA PHE A 184 4.88 6.01 4.90
C PHE A 184 5.40 6.37 6.30
N LEU A 185 5.08 7.57 6.81
CA LEU A 185 5.51 8.03 8.13
C LEU A 185 4.66 7.51 9.31
N SER A 186 3.62 6.72 9.03
CA SER A 186 2.78 6.10 10.07
C SER A 186 3.54 5.09 10.95
N ASP A 187 2.91 4.69 12.05
CA ASP A 187 3.36 3.61 12.91
C ASP A 187 3.36 2.24 12.21
N GLU A 188 2.47 2.03 11.23
CA GLU A 188 2.44 0.82 10.40
C GLU A 188 3.72 0.64 9.57
N PHE A 189 4.23 1.74 9.00
CA PHE A 189 5.41 1.71 8.13
C PHE A 189 6.65 2.23 8.84
N TYR A 190 6.88 3.54 8.96
CA TYR A 190 8.10 4.09 9.56
C TYR A 190 8.37 3.57 10.99
N GLY A 191 7.32 3.42 11.80
CA GLY A 191 7.42 2.81 13.14
C GLY A 191 7.37 1.28 13.14
N GLY A 192 7.05 0.68 12.00
CA GLY A 192 6.75 -0.72 11.84
C GLY A 192 7.91 -1.54 11.31
N MET A 193 7.66 -2.84 11.22
CA MET A 193 8.66 -3.81 10.80
C MET A 193 8.09 -4.77 9.76
N TYR A 194 8.88 -5.06 8.74
CA TYR A 194 8.65 -6.19 7.86
C TYR A 194 9.26 -7.45 8.46
N THR A 195 8.43 -8.48 8.67
CA THR A 195 8.86 -9.75 9.26
C THR A 195 8.58 -10.89 8.27
N PRO A 196 9.54 -11.26 7.40
CA PRO A 196 9.38 -12.40 6.53
C PRO A 196 9.26 -13.69 7.36
N THR A 197 8.23 -14.48 7.08
CA THR A 197 8.00 -15.78 7.73
C THR A 197 7.97 -16.91 6.72
N VAL A 198 8.43 -18.09 7.13
CA VAL A 198 8.38 -19.32 6.33
C VAL A 198 7.60 -20.41 7.08
N TYR A 199 6.75 -21.13 6.35
CA TYR A 199 6.13 -22.35 6.82
C TYR A 199 7.06 -23.53 6.60
N LEU A 200 7.61 -24.08 7.68
CA LEU A 200 8.29 -25.37 7.63
C LEU A 200 7.26 -26.46 7.42
N LYS A 201 7.30 -27.05 6.24
CA LYS A 201 6.43 -28.16 5.83
C LYS A 201 7.24 -29.44 5.75
N ASN A 202 6.78 -30.44 6.48
CA ASN A 202 7.30 -31.80 6.43
C ASN A 202 6.20 -32.78 6.84
N PRO A 203 6.15 -34.03 6.31
CA PRO A 203 5.18 -35.02 6.74
C PRO A 203 5.17 -35.28 8.26
N SER A 204 6.33 -35.26 8.92
CA SER A 204 6.40 -35.40 10.38
C SER A 204 5.76 -34.21 11.09
N ILE A 205 6.06 -32.97 10.64
CA ILE A 205 5.45 -31.74 11.15
C ILE A 205 3.93 -31.77 10.99
N LYS A 206 3.42 -32.20 9.82
CA LYS A 206 1.99 -32.32 9.59
C LYS A 206 1.34 -33.30 10.56
N THR A 207 1.95 -34.47 10.73
CA THR A 207 1.49 -35.50 11.68
C THR A 207 1.48 -34.99 13.13
N LEU A 208 2.46 -34.15 13.51
CA LEU A 208 2.50 -33.49 14.81
C LEU A 208 1.34 -32.50 14.97
N LEU A 209 1.11 -31.63 13.99
CA LEU A 209 -0.01 -30.67 14.01
C LEU A 209 -1.37 -31.40 14.10
N ASP A 210 -1.56 -32.46 13.32
CA ASP A 210 -2.75 -33.32 13.37
C ASP A 210 -2.95 -33.91 14.77
N SER A 211 -1.87 -34.45 15.36
CA SER A 211 -1.91 -35.05 16.69
C SER A 211 -2.25 -34.01 17.76
N ILE A 212 -1.69 -32.80 17.67
CA ILE A 212 -1.99 -31.71 18.61
C ILE A 212 -3.46 -31.30 18.49
N TRP A 213 -3.95 -31.13 17.26
CA TRP A 213 -5.32 -30.69 16.99
C TRP A 213 -6.37 -31.71 17.46
N HIS A 214 -6.11 -33.02 17.30
CA HIS A 214 -7.04 -34.07 17.71
C HIS A 214 -6.95 -34.46 19.18
N ALA A 215 -5.79 -34.26 19.83
CA ALA A 215 -5.62 -34.54 21.25
C ALA A 215 -6.05 -33.37 22.16
N LYS A 216 -6.62 -32.30 21.60
CA LYS A 216 -7.13 -31.16 22.38
C LYS A 216 -8.16 -31.63 23.44
N PRO A 217 -8.11 -31.13 24.69
CA PRO A 217 -7.28 -30.02 25.16
C PRO A 217 -5.87 -30.46 25.62
N LEU A 218 -4.84 -30.05 24.87
CA LEU A 218 -3.44 -30.08 25.32
C LEU A 218 -3.09 -28.73 25.93
N LYS A 219 -2.45 -28.73 27.10
CA LYS A 219 -2.20 -27.49 27.86
C LYS A 219 -0.72 -27.16 28.05
N THR A 220 0.17 -28.14 27.91
CA THR A 220 1.59 -27.99 28.25
C THR A 220 2.49 -28.64 27.21
N LEU A 221 3.70 -28.09 27.05
CA LEU A 221 4.73 -28.67 26.18
C LEU A 221 5.00 -30.15 26.53
N ASN A 222 5.05 -30.50 27.81
CA ASN A 222 5.28 -31.89 28.25
C ASN A 222 4.19 -32.86 27.76
N SER A 223 2.94 -32.42 27.66
CA SER A 223 1.85 -33.25 27.10
C SER A 223 2.05 -33.51 25.61
N VAL A 224 2.56 -32.52 24.86
CA VAL A 224 2.92 -32.68 23.44
C VAL A 224 4.14 -33.58 23.30
N LYS A 225 5.16 -33.43 24.15
CA LYS A 225 6.39 -34.26 24.14
C LYS A 225 6.12 -35.76 24.35
N ALA A 226 5.03 -36.10 25.03
CA ALA A 226 4.61 -37.48 25.22
C ALA A 226 4.08 -38.14 23.93
N LEU A 227 3.59 -37.34 22.96
CA LEU A 227 3.00 -37.84 21.73
C LEU A 227 4.06 -38.55 20.85
N PRO A 228 3.71 -39.68 20.21
CA PRO A 228 4.59 -40.34 19.25
C PRO A 228 5.02 -39.40 18.11
N ALA A 229 4.10 -38.57 17.61
CA ALA A 229 4.36 -37.63 16.53
C ALA A 229 5.45 -36.60 16.89
N TYR A 230 5.46 -36.11 18.14
CA TYR A 230 6.52 -35.23 18.60
C TYR A 230 7.87 -35.94 18.61
N LYS A 231 7.95 -37.18 19.11
CA LYS A 231 9.20 -37.94 19.18
C LYS A 231 9.79 -38.17 17.78
N THR A 232 8.94 -38.44 16.78
CA THR A 232 9.34 -38.55 15.38
C THR A 232 9.91 -37.23 14.86
N CYS A 233 9.20 -36.11 15.04
CA CYS A 233 9.71 -34.78 14.69
C CYS A 233 11.04 -34.47 15.39
N ALA A 234 11.12 -34.73 16.70
CA ALA A 234 12.28 -34.42 17.52
C ALA A 234 13.54 -35.17 17.07
N THR A 235 13.38 -36.41 16.60
CA THR A 235 14.49 -37.19 16.05
C THR A 235 14.93 -36.64 14.70
N GLN A 236 13.99 -36.24 13.84
CA GLN A 236 14.30 -35.70 12.52
C GLN A 236 14.95 -34.31 12.58
N PHE A 237 14.51 -33.46 13.50
CA PHE A 237 14.98 -32.07 13.66
C PHE A 237 15.79 -31.90 14.95
N SER A 238 16.60 -32.89 15.32
CA SER A 238 17.32 -32.92 16.60
C SER A 238 18.19 -31.68 16.86
N ASN A 239 18.78 -31.11 15.81
CA ASN A 239 19.62 -29.91 15.89
C ASN A 239 18.83 -28.63 16.16
N TRP A 240 17.51 -28.65 15.93
CA TRP A 240 16.61 -27.51 16.01
C TRP A 240 15.50 -27.73 17.03
N ILE A 241 15.69 -28.66 17.98
CA ILE A 241 14.62 -29.09 18.87
C ILE A 241 14.11 -27.96 19.77
N SER A 242 14.99 -27.04 20.19
CA SER A 242 14.60 -25.85 20.97
C SER A 242 13.66 -24.94 20.18
N LEU A 243 13.91 -24.78 18.87
CA LEU A 243 13.05 -24.00 17.99
C LEU A 243 11.65 -24.62 17.88
N PHE A 244 11.58 -25.94 17.80
CA PHE A 244 10.30 -26.67 17.75
C PHE A 244 9.56 -26.59 19.09
N ASP A 245 10.29 -26.68 20.21
CA ASP A 245 9.71 -26.53 21.55
C ASP A 245 9.06 -25.15 21.76
N GLU A 246 9.70 -24.08 21.30
CA GLU A 246 9.12 -22.72 21.34
C GLU A 246 7.91 -22.59 20.40
N ALA A 247 8.03 -23.07 19.15
CA ALA A 247 6.91 -23.07 18.21
C ALA A 247 5.68 -23.83 18.76
N ILE A 248 5.88 -24.93 19.49
CA ILE A 248 4.81 -25.69 20.13
C ILE A 248 4.18 -24.89 21.29
N GLN A 249 4.97 -24.13 22.05
CA GLN A 249 4.42 -23.27 23.10
C GLN A 249 3.49 -22.21 22.53
N ASP A 250 3.90 -21.55 21.43
CA ASP A 250 3.07 -20.58 20.71
C ASP A 250 1.81 -21.23 20.14
N MET A 251 1.93 -22.40 19.54
CA MET A 251 0.80 -23.22 19.07
C MET A 251 -0.21 -23.52 20.18
N LEU A 252 0.25 -23.93 21.36
CA LEU A 252 -0.59 -24.19 22.53
C LEU A 252 -1.21 -22.92 23.10
N GLY A 253 -0.53 -21.78 22.96
CA GLY A 253 -1.09 -20.45 23.26
C GLY A 253 -2.28 -20.16 22.35
N ALA A 254 -2.05 -20.19 21.03
CA ALA A 254 -3.07 -19.94 20.01
C ALA A 254 -4.24 -20.92 20.09
N LEU A 255 -4.01 -22.19 20.41
CA LEU A 255 -5.08 -23.19 20.53
C LEU A 255 -6.12 -22.83 21.62
N LYS A 256 -5.74 -21.98 22.59
CA LYS A 256 -6.66 -21.49 23.64
C LYS A 256 -7.52 -20.31 23.18
N SER A 257 -7.10 -19.58 22.15
CA SER A 257 -7.68 -18.29 21.75
C SER A 257 -8.17 -18.24 20.30
N PHE A 258 -7.86 -19.22 19.45
CA PHE A 258 -8.14 -19.13 18.01
C PHE A 258 -9.63 -18.96 17.70
N GLU A 259 -10.54 -19.50 18.52
CA GLU A 259 -12.00 -19.32 18.38
C GLU A 259 -12.45 -17.86 18.58
N CYS A 260 -11.63 -17.04 19.25
CA CYS A 260 -11.87 -15.61 19.43
C CYS A 260 -11.36 -14.78 18.24
N SER A 261 -10.67 -15.38 17.28
CA SER A 261 -10.14 -14.65 16.12
C SER A 261 -11.24 -14.36 15.10
N THR A 262 -11.31 -13.10 14.65
CA THR A 262 -12.22 -12.67 13.60
C THR A 262 -11.57 -12.93 12.24
N TYR A 263 -12.06 -13.93 11.51
CA TYR A 263 -11.66 -14.25 10.14
C TYR A 263 -12.89 -14.59 9.29
N VAL A 264 -12.70 -14.56 7.97
CA VAL A 264 -13.69 -15.01 6.99
C VAL A 264 -13.11 -16.14 6.16
N VAL A 265 -13.96 -17.07 5.73
CA VAL A 265 -13.57 -18.12 4.76
C VAL A 265 -14.00 -17.65 3.38
N GLN A 266 -13.03 -17.50 2.48
CA GLN A 266 -13.29 -17.06 1.11
C GLN A 266 -12.35 -17.81 0.16
N ASP A 267 -12.89 -18.30 -0.97
CA ASP A 267 -12.12 -18.93 -2.05
C ASP A 267 -11.16 -20.04 -1.56
N ASP A 268 -11.68 -20.91 -0.69
CA ASP A 268 -10.93 -22.00 -0.06
C ASP A 268 -9.73 -21.54 0.79
N LYS A 269 -9.81 -20.33 1.37
CA LYS A 269 -8.77 -19.76 2.26
C LYS A 269 -9.36 -19.06 3.47
N ILE A 270 -8.53 -18.91 4.50
CA ILE A 270 -8.77 -18.01 5.62
C ILE A 270 -8.28 -16.61 5.23
N ALA A 271 -9.15 -15.62 5.37
CA ALA A 271 -8.86 -14.22 5.10
C ALA A 271 -9.28 -13.33 6.28
N TYR A 272 -8.70 -12.14 6.35
CA TYR A 272 -8.95 -11.18 7.43
C TYR A 272 -9.55 -9.90 6.88
N VAL A 273 -10.34 -9.20 7.71
CA VAL A 273 -10.84 -7.87 7.38
C VAL A 273 -9.82 -6.84 7.86
N GLU A 274 -9.25 -6.09 6.92
CA GLU A 274 -8.36 -4.95 7.18
C GLU A 274 -8.99 -3.68 6.60
N GLY A 275 -9.46 -2.81 7.48
CA GLY A 275 -10.24 -1.63 7.09
C GLY A 275 -11.51 -2.01 6.34
N GLU A 276 -11.55 -1.69 5.05
CA GLU A 276 -12.68 -2.00 4.15
C GLU A 276 -12.43 -3.21 3.23
N SER A 277 -11.23 -3.79 3.29
CA SER A 277 -10.81 -4.85 2.38
C SER A 277 -10.74 -6.20 3.10
N ILE A 278 -10.93 -7.27 2.34
CA ILE A 278 -10.67 -8.64 2.76
C ILE A 278 -9.31 -9.04 2.18
N VAL A 279 -8.37 -9.42 3.04
CA VAL A 279 -7.00 -9.77 2.68
C VAL A 279 -6.72 -11.23 3.00
N ASP A 280 -6.25 -12.00 2.00
CA ASP A 280 -5.96 -13.43 2.11
C ASP A 280 -4.45 -13.74 2.22
N ASN A 281 -3.61 -12.71 2.23
CA ASN A 281 -2.16 -12.77 2.34
C ASN A 281 -1.64 -12.49 3.77
N VAL A 282 -2.55 -12.31 4.74
CA VAL A 282 -2.22 -12.04 6.14
C VAL A 282 -2.31 -13.31 6.98
N VAL A 283 -1.31 -13.52 7.83
CA VAL A 283 -1.23 -14.66 8.74
C VAL A 283 -1.09 -14.13 10.17
N ARG A 284 -2.06 -14.46 11.03
CA ARG A 284 -2.05 -14.17 12.48
C ARG A 284 -1.48 -15.37 13.25
N GLY A 285 -0.21 -15.65 13.01
CA GLY A 285 0.52 -16.74 13.67
C GLY A 285 -0.24 -18.08 13.62
N TYR A 286 -0.25 -18.80 14.75
CA TYR A 286 -0.91 -20.10 14.84
C TYR A 286 -2.44 -20.02 14.97
N ASP A 287 -3.04 -18.86 15.22
CA ASP A 287 -4.50 -18.72 15.18
C ASP A 287 -5.02 -19.01 13.76
N THR A 288 -4.32 -18.51 12.74
CA THR A 288 -4.62 -18.84 11.33
C THR A 288 -4.49 -20.34 11.06
N VAL A 289 -3.43 -20.97 11.57
CA VAL A 289 -3.21 -22.42 11.41
C VAL A 289 -4.38 -23.21 11.99
N TRP A 290 -4.84 -22.86 13.20
CA TRP A 290 -5.98 -23.54 13.83
C TRP A 290 -7.32 -23.23 13.17
N ALA A 291 -7.50 -22.02 12.63
CA ALA A 291 -8.67 -21.69 11.81
C ALA A 291 -8.78 -22.59 10.57
N TYR A 292 -7.66 -22.88 9.88
CA TYR A 292 -7.65 -23.84 8.77
C TYR A 292 -8.08 -25.24 9.19
N TYR A 293 -7.58 -25.74 10.34
CA TYR A 293 -8.00 -27.05 10.87
C TYR A 293 -9.50 -27.08 11.21
N PHE A 294 -9.98 -26.05 11.89
CA PHE A 294 -11.37 -25.95 12.33
C PHE A 294 -12.37 -25.87 11.17
N GLU A 295 -12.09 -25.04 10.16
CA GLU A 295 -12.97 -24.89 9.01
C GLU A 295 -12.85 -26.08 8.04
N ASN A 296 -11.73 -26.82 8.05
CA ASN A 296 -11.63 -28.11 7.37
C ASN A 296 -12.50 -29.18 8.02
N GLU A 297 -12.56 -29.28 9.36
CA GLU A 297 -13.48 -30.18 10.06
C GLU A 297 -14.95 -29.88 9.75
N LYS A 298 -15.28 -28.62 9.49
CA LYS A 298 -16.62 -28.19 9.03
C LYS A 298 -16.87 -28.38 7.54
N GLY A 299 -15.87 -28.83 6.78
CA GLY A 299 -15.95 -29.01 5.33
C GLY A 299 -16.01 -27.70 4.52
N LYS A 300 -15.65 -26.54 5.10
CA LYS A 300 -15.60 -25.25 4.37
C LYS A 300 -14.25 -25.00 3.70
N ILE A 301 -13.21 -25.67 4.17
CA ILE A 301 -11.86 -25.64 3.61
C ILE A 301 -11.51 -27.04 3.11
N SER A 302 -10.91 -27.11 1.93
CA SER A 302 -10.42 -28.36 1.33
C SER A 302 -9.19 -28.89 2.05
N LYS A 303 -8.97 -30.21 1.96
CA LYS A 303 -7.76 -30.83 2.51
C LYS A 303 -6.48 -30.29 1.88
N ILE A 304 -6.53 -29.95 0.58
CA ILE A 304 -5.40 -29.38 -0.16
C ILE A 304 -5.06 -28.00 0.40
N SER A 305 -6.07 -27.16 0.65
CA SER A 305 -5.85 -25.84 1.23
C SER A 305 -5.32 -25.93 2.67
N LEU A 306 -5.86 -26.83 3.50
CA LEU A 306 -5.29 -27.11 4.81
C LEU A 306 -3.80 -27.47 4.72
N GLU A 307 -3.43 -28.44 3.88
CA GLU A 307 -2.03 -28.88 3.71
C GLU A 307 -1.12 -27.76 3.17
N THR A 308 -1.67 -26.87 2.35
CA THR A 308 -0.92 -25.76 1.76
C THR A 308 -0.70 -24.60 2.74
N ASN A 309 -1.53 -24.46 3.78
CA ASN A 309 -1.50 -23.28 4.65
C ASN A 309 -1.11 -23.57 6.11
N VAL A 310 -0.68 -24.79 6.43
CA VAL A 310 -0.22 -25.16 7.78
C VAL A 310 1.22 -25.64 7.81
N GLY A 311 1.87 -25.43 8.94
CA GLY A 311 3.26 -25.81 9.20
C GLY A 311 3.76 -25.19 10.50
N ILE A 312 5.04 -25.40 10.81
CA ILE A 312 5.71 -24.62 11.85
C ILE A 312 6.10 -23.27 11.24
N ILE A 313 5.71 -22.17 11.87
CA ILE A 313 6.00 -20.81 11.40
C ILE A 313 7.35 -20.39 11.97
N ILE A 314 8.30 -20.06 11.09
CA ILE A 314 9.61 -19.55 11.48
C ILE A 314 9.75 -18.12 10.99
N ASN A 315 10.11 -17.23 11.92
CA ASN A 315 10.51 -15.86 11.63
C ASN A 315 11.92 -15.87 11.01
N CYS A 316 12.07 -15.31 9.81
CA CYS A 316 13.33 -15.23 9.08
C CYS A 316 14.16 -13.97 9.38
N GLY A 317 13.76 -13.19 10.39
CA GLY A 317 14.31 -11.89 10.74
C GLY A 317 13.24 -10.80 10.70
N THR A 318 13.57 -9.65 11.27
CA THR A 318 12.68 -8.49 11.35
C THR A 318 13.44 -7.27 10.87
N PHE A 319 12.83 -6.52 9.96
CA PHE A 319 13.48 -5.43 9.23
C PHE A 319 12.63 -4.17 9.33
N SER A 320 13.25 -3.05 9.68
CA SER A 320 12.52 -1.78 9.77
C SER A 320 12.25 -1.22 8.38
N TYR A 321 11.00 -0.82 8.10
CA TYR A 321 10.69 -0.10 6.87
C TYR A 321 11.43 1.24 6.79
N ALA A 322 11.82 1.81 7.93
CA ALA A 322 12.56 3.06 7.97
C ALA A 322 13.95 2.95 7.31
N GLU A 323 14.53 1.74 7.26
CA GLU A 323 15.84 1.50 6.64
C GLU A 323 15.76 1.43 5.10
N MET A 324 14.63 0.98 4.56
CA MET A 324 14.45 0.72 3.13
C MET A 324 14.80 1.91 2.22
N PRO A 325 14.42 3.18 2.52
CA PRO A 325 14.76 4.30 1.63
C PRO A 325 16.25 4.63 1.53
N HIS A 326 17.10 4.17 2.46
CA HIS A 326 18.53 4.53 2.48
C HIS A 326 19.33 3.94 1.32
N ASP A 327 18.86 2.85 0.71
CA ASP A 327 19.53 2.20 -0.43
C ASP A 327 19.23 2.89 -1.77
N PHE A 328 18.39 3.93 -1.78
CA PHE A 328 18.05 4.68 -2.97
C PHE A 328 18.96 5.90 -3.16
N ALA A 329 19.42 6.09 -4.39
CA ALA A 329 20.22 7.26 -4.75
C ALA A 329 19.38 8.56 -4.71
N TYR A 330 18.06 8.42 -4.87
CA TYR A 330 17.13 9.53 -4.91
C TYR A 330 15.78 9.15 -4.30
N ILE A 331 15.23 10.03 -3.47
CA ILE A 331 13.91 9.88 -2.87
C ILE A 331 13.07 11.09 -3.23
N ALA A 332 11.92 10.85 -3.84
CA ALA A 332 10.90 11.86 -4.05
C ALA A 332 9.51 11.27 -3.83
N GLY A 333 8.50 12.12 -3.78
CA GLY A 333 7.15 11.64 -3.55
C GLY A 333 6.10 12.73 -3.53
N VAL A 334 4.86 12.28 -3.50
CA VAL A 334 3.67 13.14 -3.46
C VAL A 334 2.76 12.72 -2.32
N THR A 335 1.99 13.67 -1.80
CA THR A 335 0.98 13.41 -0.76
C THR A 335 -0.09 14.50 -0.78
N GLY A 336 -1.28 14.20 -0.26
CA GLY A 336 -2.33 15.20 -0.02
C GLY A 336 -2.06 16.16 1.14
N THR A 337 -1.19 15.79 2.09
CA THR A 337 -1.22 16.29 3.48
C THR A 337 0.13 16.76 4.00
N LEU A 338 1.11 17.07 3.13
CA LEU A 338 2.45 17.48 3.54
C LEU A 338 2.50 18.64 4.57
N LYS A 339 1.56 19.59 4.48
CA LYS A 339 1.43 20.72 5.43
C LYS A 339 1.00 20.31 6.84
N THR A 340 0.30 19.20 6.99
CA THR A 340 -0.25 18.75 8.27
C THR A 340 0.69 17.80 9.00
N LEU A 341 1.84 17.46 8.41
CA LEU A 341 2.86 16.66 9.08
C LEU A 341 3.32 17.33 10.39
N ALA A 342 3.47 16.50 11.42
CA ALA A 342 3.98 16.89 12.71
C ALA A 342 5.46 17.33 12.62
N LYS A 343 5.92 18.07 13.63
CA LYS A 343 7.32 18.51 13.72
C LYS A 343 8.32 17.33 13.73
N PRO A 344 8.07 16.21 14.44
CA PRO A 344 8.95 15.05 14.40
C PRO A 344 9.04 14.42 13.01
N GLU A 345 7.91 14.24 12.33
CA GLU A 345 7.82 13.72 10.94
C GLU A 345 8.62 14.59 9.96
N THR A 346 8.45 15.91 10.05
CA THR A 346 9.22 16.85 9.22
C THR A 346 10.72 16.76 9.50
N ARG A 347 11.12 16.50 10.76
CA ARG A 347 12.52 16.31 11.15
C ARG A 347 13.09 15.01 10.59
N ILE A 348 12.31 13.93 10.59
CA ILE A 348 12.67 12.65 9.99
C ILE A 348 12.97 12.84 8.50
N LEU A 349 12.02 13.41 7.75
CA LEU A 349 12.18 13.66 6.32
C LEU A 349 13.45 14.46 6.01
N LYS A 350 13.72 15.51 6.79
CA LYS A 350 14.89 16.37 6.59
C LYS A 350 16.21 15.71 7.00
N ASN A 351 16.28 15.14 8.21
CA ASN A 351 17.54 14.75 8.83
C ASN A 351 17.93 13.30 8.53
N VAL A 352 16.97 12.43 8.24
CA VAL A 352 17.19 11.00 7.97
C VAL A 352 17.21 10.77 6.46
N TYR A 353 16.18 11.24 5.76
CA TYR A 353 16.03 11.01 4.31
C TYR A 353 16.56 12.14 3.43
N ASN A 354 17.18 13.17 4.03
CA ASN A 354 17.77 14.31 3.33
C ASN A 354 16.79 15.03 2.39
N ILE A 355 15.49 15.03 2.71
CA ILE A 355 14.46 15.73 1.95
C ILE A 355 14.61 17.21 2.22
N CYS A 356 15.11 17.93 1.20
CA CYS A 356 15.56 19.30 1.33
C CYS A 356 14.47 20.31 0.99
N LYS A 357 13.49 19.93 0.17
CA LYS A 357 12.46 20.84 -0.32
C LYS A 357 11.08 20.20 -0.28
N ASN A 358 10.13 20.99 0.22
CA ASN A 358 8.71 20.71 0.21
C ASN A 358 8.04 21.75 -0.68
N THR A 359 7.26 21.31 -1.67
CA THR A 359 6.47 22.20 -2.52
C THR A 359 5.00 21.98 -2.27
N TYR A 360 4.21 23.06 -2.29
CA TYR A 360 2.77 22.99 -2.06
C TYR A 360 2.07 23.52 -3.31
N MET A 361 1.46 22.62 -4.07
CA MET A 361 0.73 23.03 -5.26
C MET A 361 -0.59 23.70 -4.86
N PRO A 362 -0.97 24.82 -5.49
CA PRO A 362 -2.32 25.34 -5.36
C PRO A 362 -3.31 24.33 -5.96
N SER A 363 -4.45 24.17 -5.31
CA SER A 363 -5.47 23.24 -5.80
C SER A 363 -5.97 23.67 -7.17
N VAL A 364 -6.14 22.69 -8.07
CA VAL A 364 -6.69 22.90 -9.42
C VAL A 364 -8.19 23.17 -9.39
N PHE A 365 -8.87 22.75 -8.32
CA PHE A 365 -10.30 22.97 -8.10
C PHE A 365 -10.62 24.37 -7.53
N GLY A 366 -9.60 25.21 -7.31
CA GLY A 366 -9.74 26.51 -6.66
C GLY A 366 -9.94 26.40 -5.15
N LYS A 367 -9.99 27.54 -4.43
CA LYS A 367 -10.47 27.52 -3.04
C LYS A 367 -11.94 27.15 -3.11
N ASN A 368 -12.31 25.93 -2.70
CA ASN A 368 -13.69 25.51 -2.68
C ASN A 368 -14.47 26.38 -1.68
N ASN A 369 -15.12 27.37 -2.28
CA ASN A 369 -16.36 27.95 -1.85
C ASN A 369 -17.49 26.91 -2.06
N ASP A 370 -17.29 25.62 -1.81
CA ASP A 370 -18.33 24.60 -2.03
C ASP A 370 -19.61 24.97 -1.28
N LEU A 371 -19.47 25.46 -0.06
CA LEU A 371 -20.60 25.96 0.72
C LEU A 371 -21.15 27.29 0.17
N GLU A 372 -20.33 28.14 -0.42
CA GLU A 372 -20.79 29.39 -1.04
C GLU A 372 -21.48 29.17 -2.39
N TRP A 373 -21.05 28.15 -3.13
CA TRP A 373 -21.63 27.71 -4.40
C TRP A 373 -22.92 26.92 -4.16
N VAL A 374 -22.96 26.07 -3.13
CA VAL A 374 -24.15 25.30 -2.74
C VAL A 374 -25.17 26.14 -1.97
N LEU A 375 -24.74 27.03 -1.05
CA LEU A 375 -25.64 27.72 -0.11
C LEU A 375 -25.70 29.25 -0.32
N GLY A 376 -24.94 29.80 -1.28
CA GLY A 376 -24.86 31.23 -1.59
C GLY A 376 -23.96 32.00 -0.62
N SER A 377 -23.52 33.22 -1.00
CA SER A 377 -22.58 34.07 -0.23
C SER A 377 -22.97 34.41 1.21
N THR A 378 -24.23 34.19 1.59
CA THR A 378 -24.77 34.45 2.94
C THR A 378 -24.73 33.22 3.86
N TRP A 379 -24.16 32.10 3.40
CA TRP A 379 -24.20 30.83 4.13
C TRP A 379 -23.59 30.90 5.53
N LYS A 380 -22.50 31.66 5.70
CA LYS A 380 -21.82 31.84 6.99
C LYS A 380 -22.70 32.56 8.03
N GLU A 381 -23.51 33.53 7.61
CA GLU A 381 -24.46 34.25 8.48
C GLU A 381 -25.73 33.44 8.78
N LYS A 382 -26.08 32.47 7.92
CA LYS A 382 -27.20 31.56 8.15
C LYS A 382 -26.83 30.42 9.09
N LEU A 383 -25.62 29.86 8.96
CA LEU A 383 -25.12 28.81 9.87
C LEU A 383 -24.96 29.31 11.31
N SER A 384 -24.50 30.56 11.49
CA SER A 384 -24.34 31.14 12.83
C SER A 384 -25.66 31.38 13.60
N LYS A 385 -26.81 31.19 12.94
CA LYS A 385 -28.15 31.38 13.52
C LYS A 385 -28.91 30.07 13.77
N ILE A 386 -28.33 28.92 13.41
CA ILE A 386 -28.99 27.60 13.53
C ILE A 386 -28.24 26.80 14.60
N SER A 387 -28.96 26.33 15.62
CA SER A 387 -28.38 25.47 16.66
C SER A 387 -28.10 24.05 16.14
N ASP A 388 -27.04 23.43 16.66
CA ASP A 388 -26.38 22.24 16.10
C ASP A 388 -27.32 21.08 15.72
N ALA A 389 -28.39 20.86 16.48
CA ALA A 389 -29.34 19.77 16.21
C ALA A 389 -30.18 19.93 14.92
N LYS A 390 -30.33 21.17 14.40
CA LYS A 390 -31.12 21.45 13.17
C LYS A 390 -30.26 21.84 11.97
N LEU A 391 -28.95 21.98 12.18
CA LEU A 391 -28.00 22.44 11.15
C LEU A 391 -27.92 21.46 9.99
N TYR A 392 -27.82 20.18 10.31
CA TYR A 392 -27.71 19.11 9.33
C TYR A 392 -28.98 18.99 8.46
N GLU A 393 -30.15 19.01 9.09
CA GLU A 393 -31.45 18.91 8.39
C GLU A 393 -31.68 20.10 7.45
N ALA A 394 -31.35 21.31 7.89
CA ALA A 394 -31.47 22.53 7.07
C ALA A 394 -30.51 22.55 5.86
N ILE A 395 -29.26 22.11 6.05
CA ILE A 395 -28.27 21.99 4.97
C ILE A 395 -28.68 20.90 3.97
N ASN A 396 -29.17 19.75 4.47
CA ASN A 396 -29.56 18.61 3.64
C ASN A 396 -30.81 18.93 2.79
N ASN A 397 -31.80 19.63 3.36
CA ASN A 397 -32.97 20.09 2.62
C ASN A 397 -32.60 21.10 1.52
N SER A 398 -31.69 22.03 1.82
CA SER A 398 -31.21 23.03 0.84
C SER A 398 -30.44 22.37 -0.32
N ARG A 399 -29.60 21.37 -0.02
CA ARG A 399 -28.88 20.57 -1.04
C ARG A 399 -29.84 19.78 -1.93
N THR A 400 -30.87 19.19 -1.34
CA THR A 400 -31.87 18.39 -2.06
C THR A 400 -32.66 19.26 -3.04
N MET A 401 -33.14 20.43 -2.61
CA MET A 401 -33.86 21.38 -3.49
C MET A 401 -32.99 21.90 -4.64
N LEU A 402 -31.69 22.11 -4.41
CA LEU A 402 -30.76 22.58 -5.45
C LEU A 402 -30.41 21.48 -6.47
N TYR A 403 -30.32 20.23 -6.01
CA TYR A 403 -30.12 19.07 -6.87
C TYR A 403 -31.34 18.82 -7.77
N GLU A 404 -32.55 18.87 -7.19
CA GLU A 404 -33.81 18.68 -7.92
C GLU A 404 -34.09 19.80 -8.94
N SER A 405 -33.61 21.03 -8.69
CA SER A 405 -33.81 22.15 -9.62
C SER A 405 -32.80 22.23 -10.79
N LYS A 406 -31.69 21.47 -10.73
CA LYS A 406 -30.61 21.55 -11.75
C LYS A 406 -30.33 20.23 -12.48
N CYS A 407 -30.80 19.11 -11.97
CA CYS A 407 -30.60 17.81 -12.62
C CYS A 407 -31.95 17.25 -13.07
N ASP A 408 -32.18 17.12 -14.38
CA ASP A 408 -33.32 16.38 -14.99
C ASP A 408 -33.23 14.85 -14.76
N ALA A 409 -32.63 14.41 -13.66
CA ALA A 409 -32.51 13.01 -13.28
C ALA A 409 -33.81 12.54 -12.63
N LYS A 410 -34.78 12.17 -13.47
CA LYS A 410 -35.94 11.38 -13.02
C LYS A 410 -35.47 10.08 -12.34
N ASN A 411 -35.89 9.91 -11.09
CA ASN A 411 -36.04 8.64 -10.37
C ASN A 411 -34.85 7.97 -9.67
N LEU A 412 -33.79 8.67 -9.28
CA LEU A 412 -32.89 8.18 -8.23
C LEU A 412 -32.57 9.29 -7.22
N GLY A 413 -33.23 9.27 -6.07
CA GLY A 413 -33.06 10.26 -5.01
C GLY A 413 -31.71 10.11 -4.29
N ILE A 414 -31.24 11.21 -3.68
CA ILE A 414 -29.96 11.27 -2.95
C ILE A 414 -29.87 10.23 -1.82
N GLU A 415 -31.02 9.87 -1.22
CA GLU A 415 -31.14 8.83 -0.19
C GLU A 415 -30.87 7.41 -0.70
N GLN A 416 -30.99 7.16 -2.00
CA GLN A 416 -30.59 5.89 -2.61
C GLN A 416 -29.06 5.81 -2.71
N ARG A 417 -28.38 6.93 -3.03
CA ARG A 417 -26.91 6.98 -3.14
C ARG A 417 -26.21 7.11 -1.77
N LYS A 418 -26.84 7.75 -0.78
CA LYS A 418 -26.36 7.80 0.61
C LYS A 418 -26.31 6.43 1.27
N ARG A 419 -27.18 5.49 0.86
CA ARG A 419 -27.19 4.11 1.38
C ARG A 419 -25.97 3.29 0.98
N ASP A 420 -25.23 3.71 -0.05
CA ASP A 420 -24.10 2.94 -0.60
C ASP A 420 -22.73 3.61 -0.35
N HIS A 421 -22.69 4.80 0.25
CA HIS A 421 -21.44 5.52 0.54
C HIS A 421 -21.08 5.44 2.03
N LYS A 422 -19.98 4.75 2.34
CA LYS A 422 -19.57 4.40 3.70
C LYS A 422 -19.29 5.63 4.59
N ASP A 423 -18.63 6.65 4.05
CA ASP A 423 -18.39 7.91 4.77
C ASP A 423 -19.68 8.64 5.19
N SER A 424 -20.78 8.45 4.43
CA SER A 424 -22.08 9.01 4.82
C SER A 424 -22.75 8.22 5.93
N LYS A 425 -22.49 6.90 6.04
CA LYS A 425 -22.97 6.09 7.17
C LYS A 425 -22.19 6.39 8.45
N ASP A 426 -20.87 6.56 8.33
CA ASP A 426 -20.00 6.81 9.48
C ASP A 426 -20.26 8.20 10.08
N PHE A 427 -20.46 9.20 9.23
CA PHE A 427 -20.90 10.53 9.65
C PHE A 427 -22.30 10.54 10.31
N MET A 428 -23.24 9.72 9.81
CA MET A 428 -24.58 9.59 10.41
C MET A 428 -24.55 8.88 11.77
N ASN A 429 -23.64 7.92 11.96
CA ASN A 429 -23.43 7.27 13.25
C ASN A 429 -22.84 8.24 14.28
N ALA A 430 -21.80 9.00 13.91
CA ALA A 430 -21.18 10.03 14.75
C ALA A 430 -22.18 11.11 15.21
N LEU A 431 -23.08 11.52 14.31
CA LEU A 431 -24.19 12.42 14.63
C LEU A 431 -25.21 11.83 15.60
N SER A 432 -25.49 10.53 15.52
CA SER A 432 -26.46 9.85 16.39
C SER A 432 -25.92 9.59 17.80
N THR A 433 -24.61 9.41 17.93
CA THR A 433 -23.91 9.20 19.21
C THR A 433 -23.46 10.51 19.87
N GLY A 434 -23.56 11.63 19.15
CA GLY A 434 -23.19 12.96 19.64
C GLY A 434 -21.67 13.19 19.70
N ASP A 435 -20.89 12.35 19.04
CA ASP A 435 -19.43 12.41 19.05
C ASP A 435 -18.94 12.90 17.69
N MET A 436 -18.89 14.22 17.53
CA MET A 436 -18.55 14.92 16.27
C MET A 436 -17.08 15.35 16.21
N GLU A 437 -16.26 14.99 17.20
CA GLU A 437 -14.83 15.34 17.25
C GLU A 437 -13.88 14.16 16.92
N SER A 438 -14.39 12.99 16.52
CA SER A 438 -13.55 11.85 16.09
C SER A 438 -13.18 11.91 14.62
#